data_AF-A0A2V7VZZ4-F1
#
_entry.id   AF-A0A2V7VZZ4-F1
#
_cell.length_a   1.000
_cell.length_b   1.000
_cell.length_c   1.000
_cell.angle_alpha   90.00
_cell.angle_beta   90.00
_cell.angle_gamma   90.00
#
_symmetry.space_group_name_H-M   'P 1'
#
loop_
_entity.id
_entity.type
_entity.pdbx_description
1 polymer ?
#
loop_
_entity_poly.entity_id
_entity_poly.type
_entity_poly.pdbx_seq_one_letter_code
_entity_poly.pdbx_strand_id
1 'polypeptide(L)'
;MVSIDDRLNAIIRELIGNGITLAQAVEAFEGKYIVAAMTASKGNVTQASRKLGVHRNTLHNKLRTQTMLNGFAESVRPVRRRVSHKRVSAPKPPRSVRAR
;
A
#
# COMPACT_ATOMS: atom_id res chain seq x y z
N MET A 1 10.87 13.48 -30.54
CA MET A 1 10.59 12.86 -29.23
C MET A 1 9.09 12.84 -29.07
N VAL A 2 8.49 11.67 -28.82
CA VAL A 2 7.05 11.58 -28.53
C VAL A 2 6.84 12.09 -27.11
N SER A 3 5.93 13.05 -26.91
CA SER A 3 5.62 13.55 -25.57
C SER A 3 4.95 12.45 -24.73
N ILE A 4 5.04 12.56 -23.40
CA ILE A 4 4.28 11.71 -22.50
C ILE A 4 2.78 11.85 -22.78
N ASP A 5 2.33 13.06 -23.09
CA ASP A 5 0.94 13.34 -23.44
C ASP A 5 0.49 12.61 -24.70
N ASP A 6 1.35 12.54 -25.73
CA ASP A 6 1.04 11.82 -26.97
C ASP A 6 0.89 10.32 -26.74
N ARG A 7 1.77 9.73 -25.91
CA ARG A 7 1.67 8.31 -25.51
C ARG A 7 0.42 8.04 -24.71
N LEU A 8 0.07 8.93 -23.78
CA LEU A 8 -1.13 8.80 -22.97
C LEU A 8 -2.40 8.89 -23.84
N ASN A 9 -2.44 9.83 -24.79
CA ASN A 9 -3.54 9.97 -25.74
C ASN A 9 -3.71 8.73 -26.63
N ALA A 10 -2.61 8.10 -27.05
CA ALA A 10 -2.67 6.84 -27.80
C ALA A 10 -3.32 5.71 -26.97
N ILE A 11 -2.90 5.55 -25.71
CA ILE A 11 -3.47 4.55 -24.79
C ILE A 11 -4.96 4.83 -24.55
N ILE A 12 -5.36 6.08 -24.35
CA ILE A 12 -6.77 6.45 -24.12
C ILE A 12 -7.62 6.05 -25.32
N ARG A 13 -7.16 6.31 -26.55
CA ARG A 13 -7.88 5.91 -27.77
C ARG A 13 -8.04 4.39 -27.87
N GLU A 14 -7.01 3.62 -27.52
CA GLU A 14 -7.10 2.16 -27.49
C GLU A 14 -8.08 1.67 -26.43
N LEU A 15 -8.07 2.25 -25.22
CA LEU A 15 -9.01 1.86 -24.15
C LEU A 15 -10.47 2.12 -24.57
N ILE A 16 -10.74 3.28 -25.17
CA ILE A 16 -12.07 3.63 -25.69
C ILE A 16 -12.46 2.71 -26.84
N GLY A 17 -11.54 2.44 -27.78
CA GLY A 17 -11.78 1.54 -28.92
C GLY A 17 -12.11 0.10 -28.50
N ASN A 18 -11.58 -0.35 -27.37
CA ASN A 18 -11.88 -1.67 -26.78
C ASN A 18 -13.13 -1.66 -25.87
N GLY A 19 -13.86 -0.55 -25.76
CA GLY A 19 -15.06 -0.44 -24.93
C GLY A 19 -14.79 -0.50 -23.43
N ILE A 20 -13.55 -0.22 -23.00
CA ILE A 20 -13.19 -0.22 -21.58
C ILE A 20 -13.78 1.04 -20.93
N THR A 21 -14.58 0.84 -19.90
CA THR A 21 -15.16 1.96 -19.14
C THR A 21 -14.08 2.72 -18.38
N LEU A 22 -14.35 4.00 -18.09
CA LEU A 22 -13.43 4.82 -17.29
C LEU A 22 -13.11 4.17 -15.93
N ALA A 23 -14.11 3.56 -15.28
CA ALA A 23 -13.92 2.88 -14.01
C ALA A 23 -12.90 1.73 -14.12
N GLN A 24 -13.04 0.87 -15.14
CA GLN A 24 -12.11 -0.23 -15.40
C GLN A 24 -10.71 0.28 -15.77
N ALA A 25 -10.62 1.35 -16.56
CA ALA A 25 -9.34 1.97 -16.92
C ALA A 25 -8.61 2.52 -15.69
N VAL A 26 -9.31 3.22 -14.81
CA VAL A 26 -8.76 3.75 -13.55
C VAL A 26 -8.29 2.62 -12.65
N GLU A 27 -9.09 1.57 -12.47
CA GLU A 27 -8.72 0.41 -11.65
C GLU A 27 -7.46 -0.30 -12.19
N ALA A 28 -7.40 -0.55 -13.49
CA ALA A 28 -6.26 -1.19 -14.13
C ALA A 28 -5.00 -0.32 -14.08
N PHE A 29 -5.14 1.00 -14.31
CA PHE A 29 -4.03 1.95 -14.21
C PHE A 29 -3.50 2.03 -12.79
N GLU A 30 -4.40 2.17 -11.80
CA GLU A 30 -4.04 2.27 -10.40
C GLU A 30 -3.26 1.04 -9.93
N GLY A 31 -3.73 -0.16 -10.26
CA GLY A 31 -3.02 -1.39 -9.91
C GLY A 31 -1.61 -1.46 -10.51
N LYS A 32 -1.47 -1.16 -11.81
CA LYS A 32 -0.16 -1.14 -12.50
C LYS A 32 0.77 -0.07 -11.91
N TYR A 33 0.25 1.10 -11.58
CA TYR A 33 1.02 2.20 -11.02
C TYR A 33 1.54 1.88 -9.62
N ILE A 34 0.71 1.25 -8.77
CA ILE A 34 1.12 0.77 -7.45
C ILE A 34 2.23 -0.29 -7.57
N VAL A 35 2.09 -1.25 -8.48
CA VAL A 35 3.12 -2.27 -8.73
C VAL A 35 4.44 -1.61 -9.17
N ALA A 36 4.40 -0.67 -10.11
CA ALA A 36 5.59 0.05 -10.53
C ALA A 36 6.27 0.81 -9.38
N ALA A 37 5.49 1.47 -8.51
CA ALA A 37 6.01 2.16 -7.33
C ALA A 37 6.63 1.19 -6.29
N MET A 38 6.02 0.03 -6.10
CA MET A 38 6.54 -1.03 -5.22
C MET A 38 7.85 -1.62 -5.75
N THR A 39 7.92 -1.91 -7.05
CA THR A 39 9.12 -2.40 -7.74
C THR A 39 10.24 -1.37 -7.66
N ALA A 40 9.94 -0.10 -7.94
CA ALA A 40 10.89 1.02 -7.81
C ALA A 40 11.33 1.29 -6.36
N SER A 41 10.66 0.68 -5.37
CA SER A 41 10.99 0.79 -3.95
C SER A 41 11.53 -0.54 -3.39
N LYS A 42 11.81 -1.54 -4.23
CA LYS A 42 12.31 -2.87 -3.85
C LYS A 42 11.46 -3.54 -2.75
N GLY A 43 10.14 -3.40 -2.83
CA GLY A 43 9.23 -3.98 -1.83
C GLY A 43 9.06 -3.15 -0.55
N ASN A 44 9.71 -1.99 -0.41
CA ASN A 44 9.52 -1.13 0.76
C ASN A 44 8.23 -0.29 0.64
N VAL A 45 7.19 -0.71 1.35
CA VAL A 45 5.86 -0.07 1.34
C VAL A 45 5.91 1.39 1.83
N THR A 46 6.76 1.72 2.80
CA THR A 46 6.85 3.11 3.29
C THR A 46 7.45 4.01 2.22
N GLN A 47 8.51 3.55 1.53
CA GLN A 47 9.10 4.31 0.43
C GLN A 47 8.16 4.41 -0.78
N ALA A 48 7.47 3.31 -1.11
CA ALA A 48 6.45 3.31 -2.16
C ALA A 48 5.30 4.29 -1.84
N SER A 49 4.84 4.32 -0.59
CA SER A 49 3.77 5.24 -0.15
C SER A 49 4.17 6.71 -0.29
N ARG A 50 5.44 7.04 0.02
CA ARG A 50 6.00 8.39 -0.18
C ARG A 50 6.07 8.76 -1.66
N LYS A 51 6.53 7.84 -2.52
CA LYS A 51 6.58 8.05 -3.98
C LYS A 51 5.19 8.21 -4.61
N LEU A 52 4.21 7.47 -4.10
CA LEU A 52 2.81 7.54 -4.52
C LEU A 52 2.07 8.75 -3.94
N GLY A 53 2.63 9.46 -2.96
CA GLY A 53 1.95 10.56 -2.27
C GLY A 53 0.76 10.13 -1.40
N VAL A 54 0.69 8.86 -1.01
CA VAL A 54 -0.41 8.32 -0.19
C VAL A 54 0.09 7.89 1.18
N HIS A 55 -0.81 7.88 2.15
CA HIS A 55 -0.48 7.32 3.46
C HIS A 55 -0.23 5.81 3.36
N ARG A 56 0.80 5.30 4.07
CA ARG A 56 1.15 3.86 4.05
C ARG A 56 -0.02 2.93 4.39
N ASN A 57 -0.94 3.34 5.27
CA ASN A 57 -2.13 2.54 5.60
C ASN A 57 -3.09 2.43 4.41
N THR A 58 -3.26 3.53 3.66
CA THR A 58 -4.06 3.54 2.43
C THR A 58 -3.44 2.61 1.40
N LEU A 59 -2.11 2.66 1.23
CA LEU A 59 -1.40 1.75 0.35
C LEU A 59 -1.57 0.29 0.80
N HIS A 60 -1.44 0.00 2.10
CA HIS A 60 -1.68 -1.34 2.65
C HIS A 60 -3.10 -1.86 2.39
N ASN A 61 -4.11 -1.01 2.57
CA ASN A 61 -5.50 -1.37 2.29
C ASN A 61 -5.70 -1.64 0.81
N LYS A 62 -5.16 -0.79 -0.07
CA LYS A 62 -5.20 -0.99 -1.52
C LYS A 62 -4.50 -2.29 -1.94
N LEU A 63 -3.33 -2.60 -1.38
CA LEU A 63 -2.62 -3.86 -1.63
C LEU A 63 -3.43 -5.10 -1.21
N ARG A 64 -4.27 -4.97 -0.17
CA ARG A 64 -5.09 -6.07 0.35
C ARG A 64 -6.38 -6.24 -0.45
N THR A 65 -6.95 -5.16 -0.97
CA THR A 65 -8.23 -5.15 -1.69
C THR A 65 -8.06 -5.38 -3.19
N GLN A 66 -6.98 -4.89 -3.81
CA GLN A 66 -6.74 -5.12 -5.23
C GLN A 66 -6.21 -6.55 -5.45
N THR A 67 -7.13 -7.45 -5.77
CA THR A 67 -6.96 -8.87 -6.11
C THR A 67 -5.87 -9.15 -7.16
N MET A 68 -5.49 -8.15 -7.97
CA MET A 68 -4.39 -8.23 -8.97
C MET A 68 -2.99 -8.35 -8.35
N LEU A 69 -2.86 -8.26 -7.02
CA LEU A 69 -1.60 -8.40 -6.27
C LEU A 69 -1.45 -9.73 -5.55
N ASN A 70 -2.31 -10.74 -5.79
CA ASN A 70 -2.27 -12.00 -5.05
C ASN A 70 -0.89 -12.71 -5.09
N GLY A 71 -0.07 -12.50 -6.13
CA GLY A 71 1.30 -13.02 -6.20
C GLY A 71 2.37 -12.18 -5.48
N PHE A 72 2.16 -10.86 -5.31
CA PHE A 72 3.11 -9.95 -4.62
C PHE A 72 2.76 -9.75 -3.14
N ALA A 73 1.48 -9.78 -2.77
CA ALA A 73 1.04 -9.62 -1.39
C ALA A 73 1.50 -10.80 -0.50
N GLU A 74 1.69 -11.99 -1.07
CA GLU A 74 2.27 -13.14 -0.34
C GLU A 74 3.76 -12.97 -0.03
N SER A 75 4.54 -12.39 -0.96
CA SER A 75 5.97 -12.14 -0.76
C SER A 75 6.27 -10.91 0.11
N VAL A 76 5.31 -9.98 0.23
CA VAL A 76 5.39 -8.79 1.10
C VAL A 76 4.74 -9.03 2.47
N ARG A 77 4.24 -10.25 2.76
CA ARG A 77 3.73 -10.58 4.11
C ARG A 77 4.78 -10.15 5.14
N PRO A 78 4.45 -9.23 6.06
CA PRO A 78 5.43 -8.72 7.00
C PRO A 78 5.97 -9.92 7.76
N VAL A 79 7.30 -10.10 7.74
CA VAL A 79 8.01 -11.02 8.63
C VAL A 79 7.41 -10.79 10.00
N ARG A 80 6.68 -11.82 10.49
CA ARG A 80 5.79 -11.76 11.65
C ARG A 80 6.31 -10.73 12.63
N ARG A 81 5.59 -9.62 12.79
CA ARG A 81 5.83 -8.63 13.85
C ARG A 81 6.07 -9.48 15.10
N ARG A 82 7.30 -9.50 15.63
CA ARG A 82 7.60 -10.19 16.89
C ARG A 82 6.45 -9.81 17.80
N VAL A 83 5.67 -10.80 18.23
CA VAL A 83 4.61 -10.57 19.21
C VAL A 83 5.37 -9.96 20.37
N SER A 84 5.25 -8.64 20.51
CA SER A 84 5.80 -7.93 21.64
C SER A 84 5.11 -8.63 22.79
N HIS A 85 5.89 -9.42 23.53
CA HIS A 85 5.38 -10.06 24.74
C HIS A 85 4.76 -8.92 25.50
N LYS A 86 3.44 -9.01 25.69
CA LYS A 86 2.63 -8.02 26.40
C LYS A 86 3.48 -7.62 27.60
N ARG A 87 4.00 -6.38 27.62
CA ARG A 87 4.67 -5.88 28.82
C ARG A 87 3.57 -5.89 29.85
N VAL A 88 3.53 -6.95 30.66
CA VAL A 88 2.68 -7.03 31.83
C VAL A 88 3.25 -5.93 32.71
N SER A 89 2.60 -4.76 32.71
CA SER A 89 2.96 -3.69 33.62
C SER A 89 2.91 -4.28 35.02
N ALA A 90 4.04 -4.28 35.72
CA ALA A 90 4.10 -4.73 37.10
C ALA A 90 3.01 -4.00 37.91
N PRO A 91 2.28 -4.69 38.80
CA PRO A 91 1.27 -4.05 39.64
C PRO A 91 1.95 -2.94 40.46
N LYS A 92 1.33 -1.75 40.50
CA LYS A 92 1.82 -0.64 41.32
C LYS A 92 1.88 -1.08 42.79
N PRO A 93 2.96 -0.80 43.54
CA PRO A 93 3.01 -1.12 44.96
C PRO A 93 1.91 -0.37 45.72
N PRO A 94 1.33 -0.97 46.78
CA PRO A 94 0.29 -0.32 47.55
C PRO A 94 0.82 0.97 48.18
N ARG A 95 0.02 2.04 48.11
CA ARG A 95 0.32 3.31 48.79
C ARG A 95 0.46 3.04 50.28
N SER A 96 1.64 3.32 50.84
CA SER A 96 1.86 3.31 52.28
C SER A 96 0.90 4.29 52.94
N VAL A 97 -0.05 3.77 53.72
CA VAL A 97 -0.88 4.59 54.60
C VAL A 97 0.07 5.13 55.67
N ARG A 98 0.32 6.44 55.67
CA ARG A 98 1.05 7.09 56.76
C ARG A 98 0.24 6.89 58.04
N ALA A 99 0.85 6.21 59.01
CA ALA A 99 0.33 6.10 60.37
C ALA A 99 0.16 7.50 60.98
N ARG A 100 -0.93 7.65 61.74
CA ARG A 100 -1.32 8.88 62.42
C ARG A 100 -0.74 8.93 63.81
#